data_AF-A0A7X6TEW0-F1
#
_entry.id   AF-A0A7X6TEW0-F1
#
_cell.length_a   1.000
_cell.length_b   1.000
_cell.length_c   1.000
_cell.angle_alpha   90.00
_cell.angle_beta   90.00
_cell.angle_gamma   90.00
#
_symmetry.space_group_name_H-M   'P 1'
#
loop_
_entity.id
_entity.type
_entity.pdbx_description
1 polymer ?
#
loop_
_entity_poly.entity_id
_entity_poly.type
_entity_poly.pdbx_seq_one_letter_code
_entity_poly.pdbx_strand_id
1 'polypeptide(L)'
;MNNEAKTKSCAICGNSAHNRYFFAFERHMKIGDEFEYFECARCGCVQIARIPENIDKYYPNNYYSYEARQESGRFHAFVVRQIMRYRLGKPNLFGRLIYALHKEKPYGWMRKGTLDFDSSILDVGCGSGATILKMSCSGFRNVQGIDPFIEADIHYPNGICVEKKALSEIKEQYDFVMLHHSLEHMPDQYQAMKDLYKVLKPGHFALIRIPVS
;
A
#
# COMPACT_ATOMS: atom_id res chain seq x y z
N MET A 1 34.71 3.84 29.17
CA MET A 1 33.29 4.16 29.44
C MET A 1 32.46 3.09 28.74
N ASN A 2 31.72 2.29 29.52
CA ASN A 2 30.98 1.13 29.06
C ASN A 2 29.97 1.51 27.98
N ASN A 3 30.23 1.07 26.75
CA ASN A 3 29.28 1.15 25.66
C ASN A 3 28.42 -0.12 25.74
N GLU A 4 27.50 -0.16 26.72
CA GLU A 4 26.42 -1.14 26.68
C GLU A 4 25.56 -0.79 25.46
N ALA A 5 25.86 -1.44 24.33
CA ALA A 5 25.02 -1.42 23.15
C ALA A 5 23.62 -1.86 23.59
N LYS A 6 22.71 -0.90 23.77
CA LYS A 6 21.31 -1.16 24.11
C LYS A 6 20.77 -2.11 23.05
N THR A 7 20.68 -3.39 23.41
CA THR A 7 20.22 -4.43 22.50
C THR A 7 18.77 -4.11 22.17
N LYS A 8 18.51 -3.77 20.92
CA LYS A 8 17.18 -3.31 20.49
C LYS A 8 16.30 -4.54 20.31
N SER A 9 15.10 -4.46 20.89
CA SER A 9 14.06 -5.46 20.65
C SER A 9 13.53 -5.29 19.22
N CYS A 10 13.41 -6.40 18.50
CA CYS A 10 12.75 -6.44 17.20
C CYS A 10 11.28 -6.01 17.34
N ALA A 11 10.84 -5.03 16.54
CA ALA A 11 9.47 -4.53 16.53
C ALA A 11 8.44 -5.59 16.09
N ILE A 12 8.88 -6.62 15.37
CA ILE A 12 7.99 -7.67 14.83
C ILE A 12 7.78 -8.82 15.82
N CYS A 13 8.85 -9.35 16.42
CA CYS A 13 8.76 -10.57 17.25
C CYS A 13 9.25 -10.39 18.69
N GLY A 14 9.64 -9.17 19.08
CA GLY A 14 10.12 -8.83 20.42
C GLY A 14 11.50 -9.37 20.79
N ASN A 15 12.22 -10.04 19.88
CA ASN A 15 13.53 -10.61 20.18
C ASN A 15 14.59 -9.52 20.36
N SER A 16 15.31 -9.56 21.48
CA SER A 16 16.45 -8.70 21.78
C SER A 16 17.77 -9.45 21.83
N ALA A 17 17.77 -10.78 21.69
CA ALA A 17 18.97 -11.60 21.85
C ALA A 17 19.62 -11.93 20.49
N HIS A 18 20.96 -11.91 20.44
CA HIS A 18 21.78 -12.39 19.32
C HIS A 18 21.54 -11.72 17.96
N ASN A 19 20.97 -10.51 17.91
CA ASN A 19 20.77 -9.77 16.66
C ASN A 19 22.10 -9.40 15.98
N ARG A 20 22.13 -9.38 14.64
CA ARG A 20 23.32 -8.99 13.85
C ARG A 20 23.25 -7.52 13.47
N TYR A 21 24.26 -6.74 13.84
CA TYR A 21 24.31 -5.29 13.58
C TYR A 21 25.20 -4.97 12.38
N PHE A 22 24.85 -3.94 11.62
CA PHE A 22 25.62 -3.43 10.50
C PHE A 22 25.28 -1.96 10.22
N PHE A 23 26.13 -1.28 9.46
CA PHE A 23 25.96 0.11 9.11
C PHE A 23 25.60 0.27 7.63
N ALA A 24 24.73 1.22 7.33
CA ALA A 24 24.37 1.64 5.98
C ALA A 24 24.48 3.16 5.86
N PHE A 25 24.87 3.62 4.68
CA PHE A 25 25.07 5.05 4.41
C PHE A 25 23.91 5.60 3.58
N GLU A 26 23.49 6.82 3.89
CA GLU A 26 22.61 7.61 3.05
C GLU A 26 23.29 7.85 1.69
N ARG A 27 22.63 7.42 0.60
CA ARG A 27 23.16 7.56 -0.77
C ARG A 27 22.24 8.32 -1.71
N HIS A 28 20.97 8.48 -1.37
CA HIS A 28 19.97 9.09 -2.23
C HIS A 28 20.18 10.61 -2.30
N MET A 29 20.26 11.27 -1.14
CA MET A 29 20.52 12.71 -1.03
C MET A 29 22.02 13.04 -1.07
N LYS A 30 22.89 12.01 -1.08
CA LYS A 30 24.36 12.12 -1.04
C LYS A 30 24.86 12.88 0.19
N ILE A 31 24.12 12.79 1.29
CA ILE A 31 24.48 13.41 2.56
C ILE A 31 25.59 12.59 3.24
N GLY A 32 25.59 11.27 3.03
CA GLY A 32 26.61 10.37 3.56
C GLY A 32 26.44 10.05 5.05
N ASP A 33 25.31 10.44 5.65
CA ASP A 33 25.01 10.07 7.04
C ASP A 33 24.99 8.55 7.20
N GLU A 34 25.48 8.09 8.35
CA GLU A 34 25.55 6.68 8.71
C GLU A 34 24.36 6.30 9.60
N PHE A 35 23.74 5.17 9.28
CA PHE A 35 22.65 4.59 10.05
C PHE A 35 23.02 3.18 10.48
N GLU A 36 22.85 2.91 11.77
CA GLU A 36 22.95 1.57 12.32
C GLU A 36 21.65 0.79 12.04
N TYR A 37 21.80 -0.40 11.49
CA TYR A 37 20.75 -1.38 11.26
C TYR A 37 21.05 -2.65 12.04
N PHE A 38 20.01 -3.44 12.28
CA PHE A 38 20.15 -4.79 12.79
C PHE A 38 19.20 -5.76 12.09
N GLU A 39 19.65 -7.00 11.93
CA GLU A 39 18.85 -8.14 11.51
C GLU A 39 18.49 -8.99 12.72
N CYS A 40 17.20 -9.24 12.89
CA CYS A 40 16.69 -10.04 14.01
C CYS A 40 17.09 -11.51 13.87
N ALA A 41 17.78 -12.08 14.86
CA ALA A 41 18.20 -13.49 14.82
C ALA A 41 17.04 -14.49 14.86
N ARG A 42 15.85 -14.07 15.30
CA ARG A 42 14.67 -14.92 15.40
C ARG A 42 13.82 -14.92 14.13
N CYS A 43 13.57 -13.75 13.54
CA CYS A 43 12.64 -13.62 12.41
C CYS A 43 13.30 -13.11 11.11
N GLY A 44 14.59 -12.77 11.12
CA GLY A 44 15.31 -12.25 9.96
C GLY A 44 14.93 -10.82 9.55
N CYS A 45 14.04 -10.15 10.28
CA CYS A 45 13.63 -8.79 9.95
C CYS A 45 14.78 -7.79 10.14
N VAL A 46 15.10 -7.06 9.08
CA VAL A 46 16.08 -5.96 9.08
C VAL A 46 15.39 -4.65 9.46
N GLN A 47 15.93 -3.94 10.45
CA GLN A 47 15.36 -2.71 10.99
C GLN A 47 16.46 -1.68 11.28
N ILE A 48 16.12 -0.40 11.15
CA ILE A 48 16.98 0.69 11.62
C ILE A 48 17.01 0.65 13.16
N ALA A 49 18.21 0.72 13.76
CA ALA A 49 18.38 0.64 15.21
C ALA A 49 17.87 1.90 15.93
N ARG A 50 17.97 3.06 15.27
CA ARG A 50 17.45 4.35 15.75
C ARG A 50 16.92 5.17 14.58
N ILE A 51 15.63 5.49 14.62
CA ILE A 51 15.03 6.48 13.72
C ILE A 51 15.62 7.86 14.06
N PRO A 52 16.16 8.62 13.10
CA PRO A 52 16.68 9.97 13.32
C PRO A 52 15.60 10.91 13.86
N GLU A 53 15.98 11.86 14.71
CA GLU A 53 15.04 12.84 15.28
C GLU A 53 14.53 13.84 14.22
N ASN A 54 15.39 14.21 13.27
CA ASN A 54 15.03 15.05 12.13
C ASN A 54 15.00 14.19 10.86
N ILE A 55 13.83 13.61 10.57
CA ILE A 55 13.61 12.86 9.33
C ILE A 55 13.44 13.78 8.12
N ASP A 56 12.97 15.02 8.31
CA ASP A 56 12.70 15.99 7.23
C ASP A 56 13.96 16.28 6.40
N LYS A 57 15.14 16.18 7.02
CA LYS A 57 16.46 16.24 6.34
C LYS A 57 16.56 15.27 5.15
N TYR A 58 15.94 14.09 5.25
CA TYR A 58 16.00 13.03 4.23
C TYR A 58 14.77 12.99 3.32
N TYR A 59 13.73 13.74 3.66
CA TYR A 59 12.44 13.76 2.97
C TYR A 59 11.99 15.21 2.73
N PRO A 60 12.59 15.94 1.78
CA PRO A 60 12.17 17.31 1.48
C PRO A 60 10.69 17.36 1.06
N ASN A 61 10.04 18.52 1.22
CA ASN A 61 8.59 18.68 1.02
C ASN A 61 8.04 18.23 -0.34
N ASN A 62 8.88 18.08 -1.36
CA ASN A 62 8.53 17.60 -2.69
C ASN A 62 8.79 16.09 -2.90
N TYR A 63 9.23 15.36 -1.86
CA TYR A 63 9.58 13.95 -1.93
C TYR A 63 8.35 13.03 -1.90
N TYR A 64 7.38 13.35 -1.04
CA TYR A 64 6.09 12.66 -1.07
C TYR A 64 5.33 13.09 -2.32
N SER A 65 5.25 12.15 -3.24
CA SER A 65 4.61 12.30 -4.55
C SER A 65 3.09 12.36 -4.41
N TYR A 66 2.59 13.49 -3.92
CA TYR A 66 1.21 13.94 -4.11
C TYR A 66 0.96 14.45 -5.54
N GLU A 67 1.81 14.10 -6.50
CA GLU A 67 1.57 14.42 -7.90
C GLU A 67 0.36 13.61 -8.38
N ALA A 68 -0.73 14.33 -8.65
CA ALA A 68 -1.92 13.82 -9.30
C ALA A 68 -1.52 13.10 -10.60
N ARG A 69 -1.47 11.77 -10.56
CA ARG A 69 -1.14 10.96 -11.71
C ARG A 69 -2.20 11.14 -12.78
N GLN A 70 -1.75 11.50 -13.99
CA GLN A 70 -2.55 11.78 -15.19
C GLN A 70 -3.82 10.93 -15.30
N GLU A 71 -4.95 11.61 -15.56
CA GLU A 71 -6.19 10.98 -15.95
C GLU A 71 -5.97 10.12 -17.20
N SER A 72 -6.25 8.82 -17.10
CA SER A 72 -6.28 7.99 -18.30
C SER A 72 -7.45 8.45 -19.17
N GLY A 73 -7.18 8.79 -20.44
CA GLY A 73 -8.21 9.25 -21.37
C GLY A 73 -9.42 8.30 -21.46
N ARG A 74 -10.60 8.84 -21.76
CA ARG A 74 -11.89 8.12 -21.74
C ARG A 74 -11.89 6.82 -22.55
N PHE A 75 -11.16 6.80 -23.68
CA PHE A 75 -11.00 5.61 -24.51
C PHE A 75 -10.21 4.50 -23.78
N HIS A 76 -9.10 4.84 -23.13
CA HIS A 76 -8.32 3.88 -22.34
C HIS A 76 -9.16 3.30 -21.19
N ALA A 77 -9.89 4.14 -20.47
CA ALA A 77 -10.80 3.69 -19.41
C ALA A 77 -11.89 2.73 -19.95
N PHE A 78 -12.43 3.02 -21.13
CA PHE A 78 -13.40 2.13 -21.80
C PHE A 78 -12.79 0.76 -22.14
N VAL A 79 -11.59 0.74 -22.73
CA VAL A 79 -10.88 -0.51 -23.07
C VAL A 79 -10.60 -1.35 -21.82
N VAL A 80 -10.06 -0.73 -20.77
CA VAL A 80 -9.82 -1.39 -19.48
C VAL A 80 -11.10 -1.95 -18.90
N ARG A 81 -12.21 -1.21 -18.95
CA ARG A 81 -13.52 -1.68 -18.48
C ARG A 81 -14.01 -2.90 -19.25
N GLN A 82 -13.83 -2.98 -20.58
CA GLN A 82 -14.20 -4.17 -21.35
C GLN A 82 -13.36 -5.39 -20.98
N ILE A 83 -12.05 -5.20 -20.77
CA ILE A 83 -11.15 -6.25 -20.27
C ILE A 83 -11.63 -6.76 -18.91
N MET A 84 -11.92 -5.85 -17.97
CA MET A 84 -12.37 -6.22 -16.63
C MET A 84 -13.72 -6.93 -16.65
N ARG A 85 -14.64 -6.53 -17.53
CA ARG A 85 -15.93 -7.24 -17.71
C ARG A 85 -15.75 -8.68 -18.16
N TYR A 86 -14.76 -8.96 -19.00
CA TYR A 86 -14.42 -10.33 -19.39
C TYR A 86 -13.73 -11.10 -18.26
N ARG A 87 -12.84 -10.46 -17.49
CA ARG A 87 -12.10 -11.11 -16.41
C ARG A 87 -12.96 -11.45 -15.19
N LEU A 88 -13.86 -10.54 -14.79
CA LEU A 88 -14.65 -10.63 -13.56
C LEU A 88 -16.12 -10.96 -13.80
N GLY A 89 -16.63 -10.69 -15.00
CA GLY A 89 -18.05 -10.87 -15.33
C GLY A 89 -18.31 -12.11 -16.19
N LYS A 90 -19.50 -12.13 -16.81
CA LYS A 90 -19.92 -13.17 -17.75
C LYS A 90 -19.06 -13.16 -19.03
N PRO A 91 -18.86 -14.31 -19.68
CA PRO A 91 -18.06 -14.40 -20.90
C PRO A 91 -18.58 -13.44 -21.98
N ASN A 92 -17.72 -12.52 -22.41
CA ASN A 92 -17.95 -11.57 -23.50
C ASN A 92 -16.90 -11.82 -24.60
N LEU A 93 -17.34 -12.17 -25.82
CA LEU A 93 -16.46 -12.43 -26.96
C LEU A 93 -15.60 -11.20 -27.33
N PHE A 94 -16.17 -10.00 -27.25
CA PHE A 94 -15.45 -8.75 -27.52
C PHE A 94 -14.39 -8.48 -26.44
N GLY A 95 -14.75 -8.66 -25.18
CA GLY A 95 -13.82 -8.55 -24.06
C GLY A 95 -12.70 -9.59 -24.12
N ARG A 96 -12.98 -10.82 -24.59
CA ARG A 96 -11.97 -11.86 -24.83
C ARG A 96 -10.98 -11.45 -25.92
N LEU A 97 -11.46 -10.88 -27.02
CA LEU A 97 -10.61 -10.40 -28.11
C LEU A 97 -9.70 -9.25 -27.65
N ILE A 98 -10.28 -8.22 -27.01
CA ILE A 98 -9.50 -7.11 -26.46
C ILE A 98 -8.49 -7.64 -25.43
N TYR A 99 -8.93 -8.52 -24.53
CA TYR A 99 -8.03 -9.13 -23.56
C TYR A 99 -6.88 -9.85 -24.26
N ALA A 100 -7.12 -10.64 -25.31
CA ALA A 100 -6.04 -11.34 -26.03
C ALA A 100 -5.04 -10.36 -26.68
N LEU A 101 -5.52 -9.25 -27.24
CA LEU A 101 -4.70 -8.25 -27.94
C LEU A 101 -3.93 -7.31 -27.00
N HIS A 102 -4.44 -7.07 -25.79
CA HIS A 102 -3.83 -6.13 -24.85
C HIS A 102 -2.61 -6.74 -24.16
N LYS A 103 -1.40 -6.22 -24.40
CA LYS A 103 -0.15 -6.77 -23.85
C LYS A 103 -0.12 -6.73 -22.31
N GLU A 104 -0.43 -5.58 -21.73
CA GLU A 104 -0.46 -5.43 -20.28
C GLU A 104 -1.84 -5.78 -19.72
N LYS A 105 -1.92 -6.66 -18.72
CA LYS A 105 -3.23 -6.99 -18.13
C LYS A 105 -3.49 -6.03 -16.95
N PRO A 106 -4.53 -5.18 -17.00
CA PRO A 106 -4.88 -4.31 -15.88
C PRO A 106 -5.12 -5.17 -14.63
N TYR A 107 -4.55 -4.79 -13.49
CA TYR A 107 -4.66 -5.55 -12.23
C TYR A 107 -4.21 -7.01 -12.39
N GLY A 108 -3.02 -7.23 -12.95
CA GLY A 108 -2.43 -8.57 -13.12
C GLY A 108 -2.25 -9.34 -11.80
N TRP A 109 -2.12 -8.61 -10.68
CA TRP A 109 -2.08 -9.16 -9.33
C TRP A 109 -3.42 -9.76 -8.85
N MET A 110 -4.54 -9.44 -9.51
CA MET A 110 -5.85 -9.92 -9.11
C MET A 110 -6.07 -11.37 -9.52
N ARG A 111 -6.20 -12.25 -8.53
CA ARG A 111 -6.57 -13.65 -8.75
C ARG A 111 -8.05 -13.76 -9.17
N LYS A 112 -8.31 -14.66 -10.11
CA LYS A 112 -9.68 -14.89 -10.62
C LYS A 112 -10.56 -15.45 -9.49
N GLY A 113 -11.76 -14.88 -9.33
CA GLY A 113 -12.71 -15.29 -8.30
C GLY A 113 -12.47 -14.66 -6.93
N THR A 114 -11.43 -13.84 -6.75
CA THR A 114 -11.19 -13.10 -5.51
C THR A 114 -12.03 -11.83 -5.40
N LEU A 115 -12.37 -11.22 -6.54
CA LEU A 115 -13.11 -9.96 -6.61
C LEU A 115 -14.12 -9.98 -7.75
N ASP A 116 -15.20 -9.22 -7.58
CA ASP A 116 -16.13 -8.79 -8.61
C ASP A 116 -16.33 -7.25 -8.55
N PHE A 117 -17.22 -6.72 -9.38
CA PHE A 117 -17.45 -5.27 -9.45
C PHE A 117 -18.21 -4.69 -8.25
N ASP A 118 -18.87 -5.53 -7.47
CA ASP A 118 -19.69 -5.16 -6.31
C ASP A 118 -18.94 -5.41 -4.99
N SER A 119 -17.76 -6.02 -5.04
CA SER A 119 -16.85 -6.19 -3.91
C SER A 119 -16.49 -4.83 -3.29
N SER A 120 -16.54 -4.76 -1.96
CA SER A 120 -16.11 -3.62 -1.14
C SER A 120 -14.59 -3.61 -0.99
N ILE A 121 -13.96 -2.51 -1.42
CA ILE A 121 -12.51 -2.38 -1.55
C ILE A 121 -12.02 -1.15 -0.80
N LEU A 122 -11.03 -1.33 0.07
CA LEU A 122 -10.35 -0.26 0.79
C LEU A 122 -8.89 -0.15 0.32
N ASP A 123 -8.42 1.06 0.02
CA ASP A 123 -7.01 1.37 -0.24
C ASP A 123 -6.42 2.19 0.92
N VAL A 124 -5.44 1.63 1.62
CA VAL A 124 -4.86 2.20 2.85
C VAL A 124 -3.53 2.88 2.54
N GLY A 125 -3.42 4.16 2.88
CA GLY A 125 -2.30 5.03 2.47
C GLY A 125 -2.42 5.38 1.00
N CYS A 126 -3.64 5.73 0.54
CA CYS A 126 -3.91 5.91 -0.88
C CYS A 126 -3.47 7.28 -1.43
N GLY A 127 -2.94 8.18 -0.59
CA GLY A 127 -2.68 9.58 -0.93
C GLY A 127 -3.92 10.24 -1.51
N SER A 128 -3.80 10.84 -2.69
CA SER A 128 -4.93 11.42 -3.43
C SER A 128 -5.84 10.39 -4.14
N GLY A 129 -5.70 9.09 -3.90
CA GLY A 129 -6.66 8.09 -4.41
C GLY A 129 -6.54 7.78 -5.90
N ALA A 130 -5.38 8.01 -6.53
CA ALA A 130 -5.16 7.71 -7.96
C ALA A 130 -5.49 6.25 -8.33
N THR A 131 -5.21 5.30 -7.44
CA THR A 131 -5.53 3.87 -7.65
C THR A 131 -7.04 3.62 -7.62
N ILE A 132 -7.73 4.10 -6.58
CA ILE A 132 -9.17 3.89 -6.42
C ILE A 132 -10.00 4.58 -7.51
N LEU A 133 -9.53 5.73 -8.01
CA LEU A 133 -10.13 6.42 -9.16
C LEU A 133 -10.04 5.58 -10.43
N LYS A 134 -8.87 4.97 -10.69
CA LYS A 134 -8.71 4.04 -11.82
C LYS A 134 -9.59 2.81 -11.68
N MET A 135 -9.73 2.27 -10.47
CA MET A 135 -10.62 1.14 -10.21
C MET A 135 -12.09 1.50 -10.46
N SER A 136 -12.54 2.66 -9.97
CA SER A 136 -13.88 3.19 -10.27
C SER A 136 -14.12 3.33 -11.78
N CYS A 137 -13.18 3.96 -12.50
CA CYS A 137 -13.24 4.06 -13.97
C CYS A 137 -13.27 2.67 -14.66
N SER A 138 -12.62 1.67 -14.07
CA SER A 138 -12.61 0.29 -14.57
C SER A 138 -13.91 -0.48 -14.30
N GLY A 139 -14.81 0.05 -13.46
CA GLY A 139 -16.16 -0.47 -13.23
C GLY A 139 -16.43 -0.98 -11.81
N PHE A 140 -15.45 -0.91 -10.89
CA PHE A 140 -15.69 -1.22 -9.47
C PHE A 140 -16.58 -0.15 -8.84
N ARG A 141 -17.58 -0.57 -8.07
CA ARG A 141 -18.61 0.34 -7.54
C ARG A 141 -18.36 0.77 -6.10
N ASN A 142 -17.74 -0.10 -5.32
CA ASN A 142 -17.60 0.05 -3.88
C ASN A 142 -16.11 0.19 -3.51
N VAL A 143 -15.49 1.32 -3.87
CA VAL A 143 -14.08 1.57 -3.61
C VAL A 143 -13.92 2.83 -2.77
N GLN A 144 -13.11 2.73 -1.71
CA GLN A 144 -12.80 3.82 -0.78
C GLN A 144 -11.30 3.88 -0.53
N GLY A 145 -10.79 5.08 -0.28
CA GLY A 145 -9.40 5.29 0.15
C GLY A 145 -9.33 5.95 1.52
N ILE A 146 -8.27 5.66 2.26
CA ILE A 146 -7.92 6.37 3.50
C ILE A 146 -6.45 6.73 3.50
N ASP A 147 -6.13 7.91 4.02
CA ASP A 147 -4.75 8.32 4.25
C ASP A 147 -4.70 9.36 5.38
N PRO A 148 -3.98 9.13 6.49
CA PRO A 148 -3.93 10.08 7.60
C PRO A 148 -3.14 11.37 7.28
N PHE A 149 -2.37 11.37 6.18
CA PHE A 149 -1.45 12.46 5.83
C PHE A 149 -2.00 13.44 4.80
N ILE A 150 -3.18 13.19 4.21
CA ILE A 150 -3.84 14.18 3.34
C ILE A 150 -4.27 15.39 4.16
N GLU A 151 -4.43 16.55 3.52
CA GLU A 151 -4.83 17.78 4.22
C GLU A 151 -6.24 17.70 4.80
N ALA A 152 -7.20 17.18 4.01
CA ALA A 152 -8.59 16.97 4.36
C ALA A 152 -9.20 15.85 3.49
N ASP A 153 -10.42 15.43 3.82
CA ASP A 153 -11.20 14.48 3.00
C ASP A 153 -11.35 14.99 1.56
N ILE A 154 -11.28 14.08 0.59
CA ILE A 154 -11.38 14.38 -0.84
C ILE A 154 -12.59 13.66 -1.43
N HIS A 155 -13.52 14.44 -1.98
CA HIS A 155 -14.71 13.94 -2.66
C HIS A 155 -14.59 14.16 -4.16
N TYR A 156 -14.66 13.07 -4.93
CA TYR A 156 -14.57 13.13 -6.38
C TYR A 156 -15.96 13.13 -7.05
N PRO A 157 -16.11 13.75 -8.24
CA PRO A 157 -17.39 13.80 -8.95
C PRO A 157 -18.00 12.45 -9.32
N ASN A 158 -17.19 11.39 -9.37
CA ASN A 158 -17.63 10.01 -9.62
C ASN A 158 -18.11 9.29 -8.33
N GLY A 159 -18.25 10.00 -7.21
CA GLY A 159 -18.74 9.47 -5.94
C GLY A 159 -17.67 8.78 -5.09
N ILE A 160 -16.41 8.75 -5.55
CA ILE A 160 -15.30 8.19 -4.77
C ILE A 160 -14.87 9.16 -3.68
N CYS A 161 -14.60 8.61 -2.50
CA CYS A 161 -14.14 9.35 -1.33
C CYS A 161 -12.75 8.86 -0.92
N VAL A 162 -11.87 9.80 -0.58
CA VAL A 162 -10.67 9.56 0.21
C VAL A 162 -10.85 10.25 1.55
N GLU A 163 -10.76 9.51 2.65
CA GLU A 163 -10.93 10.07 3.99
C GLU A 163 -9.59 10.23 4.71
N LYS A 164 -9.45 11.32 5.47
CA LYS A 164 -8.30 11.57 6.32
C LYS A 164 -8.41 10.74 7.60
N LYS A 165 -8.07 9.46 7.48
CA LYS A 165 -8.20 8.47 8.56
C LYS A 165 -7.02 7.52 8.59
N ALA A 166 -6.64 7.10 9.78
CA ALA A 166 -5.77 5.95 9.99
C ALA A 166 -6.56 4.64 9.88
N LEU A 167 -5.86 3.54 9.56
CA LEU A 167 -6.44 2.20 9.49
C LEU A 167 -7.13 1.78 10.80
N SER A 168 -6.58 2.20 11.94
CA SER A 168 -7.12 1.91 13.28
C SER A 168 -8.49 2.54 13.55
N GLU A 169 -8.91 3.53 12.75
CA GLU A 169 -10.18 4.23 12.91
C GLU A 169 -11.33 3.58 12.14
N ILE A 170 -11.01 2.62 11.26
CA ILE A 170 -11.99 1.93 10.41
C ILE A 170 -12.76 0.89 11.23
N LYS A 171 -14.09 0.95 11.12
CA LYS A 171 -15.01 0.05 11.85
C LYS A 171 -15.71 -0.93 10.92
N GLU A 172 -15.76 -0.60 9.64
CA GLU A 172 -16.34 -1.37 8.57
C GLU A 172 -15.41 -2.52 8.16
N GLN A 173 -16.00 -3.54 7.54
CA GLN A 173 -15.24 -4.65 6.97
C GLN A 173 -15.37 -4.69 5.45
N TYR A 174 -14.29 -5.05 4.78
CA TYR A 174 -14.16 -5.03 3.32
C TYR A 174 -13.86 -6.42 2.75
N ASP A 175 -14.28 -6.65 1.51
CA ASP A 175 -13.98 -7.86 0.75
C ASP A 175 -12.53 -7.86 0.26
N PHE A 176 -11.90 -6.69 0.18
CA PHE A 176 -10.50 -6.56 -0.21
C PHE A 176 -9.87 -5.31 0.36
N VAL A 177 -8.68 -5.45 0.92
CA VAL A 177 -7.91 -4.31 1.45
C VAL A 177 -6.56 -4.25 0.76
N MET A 178 -6.18 -3.09 0.26
CA MET A 178 -4.91 -2.86 -0.44
C MET A 178 -4.00 -1.96 0.39
N LEU A 179 -2.74 -2.35 0.47
CA LEU A 179 -1.64 -1.54 1.01
C LEU A 179 -0.60 -1.44 -0.10
N HIS A 180 -0.63 -0.32 -0.82
CA HIS A 180 0.31 -0.02 -1.88
C HIS A 180 1.46 0.84 -1.35
N HIS A 181 2.56 0.20 -0.98
CA HIS A 181 3.75 0.88 -0.46
C HIS A 181 3.48 1.70 0.81
N SER A 182 2.50 1.31 1.62
CA SER A 182 2.12 2.01 2.84
C SER A 182 2.57 1.29 4.11
N LEU A 183 2.63 -0.04 4.12
CA LEU A 183 2.97 -0.83 5.31
C LEU A 183 4.41 -0.57 5.80
N GLU A 184 5.35 -0.39 4.87
CA GLU A 184 6.75 -0.10 5.16
C GLU A 184 6.96 1.26 5.85
N HIS A 185 5.99 2.16 5.76
CA HIS A 185 6.00 3.48 6.39
C HIS A 185 5.25 3.51 7.73
N MET A 186 4.55 2.44 8.10
CA MET A 186 3.81 2.38 9.36
C MET A 186 4.77 2.12 10.53
N PRO A 187 4.69 2.90 11.63
CA PRO A 187 5.62 2.79 12.75
C PRO A 187 5.46 1.48 13.54
N ASP A 188 4.23 0.98 13.66
CA ASP A 188 3.92 -0.30 14.28
C ASP A 188 3.24 -1.22 13.28
N GLN A 189 4.05 -1.96 12.52
CA GLN A 189 3.59 -2.89 11.50
C GLN A 189 2.79 -4.06 12.09
N TYR A 190 3.12 -4.49 13.31
CA TYR A 190 2.40 -5.58 13.96
C TYR A 190 0.99 -5.16 14.34
N GLN A 191 0.82 -3.96 14.89
CA GLN A 191 -0.48 -3.39 15.16
C GLN A 191 -1.26 -3.11 13.87
N ALA A 192 -0.59 -2.59 12.83
CA ALA A 192 -1.21 -2.41 11.51
C ALA A 192 -1.76 -3.73 10.94
N MET A 193 -1.02 -4.83 11.06
CA MET A 193 -1.49 -6.16 10.64
C MET A 193 -2.70 -6.64 11.45
N LYS A 194 -2.75 -6.33 12.77
CA LYS A 194 -3.93 -6.62 13.60
C LYS A 194 -5.15 -5.82 13.17
N ASP A 195 -4.98 -4.54 12.87
CA ASP A 195 -6.09 -3.68 12.45
C ASP A 195 -6.56 -4.05 11.03
N LEU A 196 -5.63 -4.36 10.12
CA LEU A 196 -5.93 -4.93 8.82
C LEU A 196 -6.77 -6.21 8.93
N TYR A 197 -6.42 -7.11 9.85
CA TYR A 197 -7.18 -8.34 10.09
C TYR A 197 -8.62 -8.06 10.56
N LYS A 198 -8.85 -7.02 11.37
CA LYS A 198 -10.21 -6.64 11.82
C LYS A 198 -11.04 -6.02 10.71
N VAL A 199 -10.40 -5.29 9.81
CA VAL A 199 -11.05 -4.59 8.68
C VAL A 199 -11.32 -5.53 7.50
N LEU A 200 -10.69 -6.70 7.47
CA LEU A 200 -10.91 -7.70 6.43
C LEU A 200 -12.05 -8.65 6.82
N LYS A 201 -13.02 -8.86 5.93
CA LYS A 201 -14.06 -9.87 6.16
C LYS A 201 -13.44 -11.28 6.25
N PRO A 202 -14.02 -12.21 7.04
CA PRO A 202 -13.59 -13.60 7.05
C PRO A 202 -13.59 -14.20 5.63
N GLY A 203 -12.54 -14.97 5.30
CA GLY A 203 -12.39 -15.64 4.00
C GLY A 203 -11.95 -14.74 2.83
N HIS A 204 -11.73 -13.45 3.07
CA HIS A 204 -11.28 -12.49 2.07
C HIS A 204 -9.77 -12.24 2.15
N PHE A 205 -9.24 -11.41 1.25
CA PHE A 205 -7.80 -11.23 1.06
C PHE A 205 -7.37 -9.78 1.16
N ALA A 206 -6.18 -9.55 1.72
CA ALA A 206 -5.48 -8.29 1.60
C ALA A 206 -4.36 -8.39 0.55
N LEU A 207 -4.12 -7.30 -0.18
CA LEU A 207 -2.96 -7.13 -1.05
C LEU A 207 -1.96 -6.20 -0.36
N ILE A 208 -0.80 -6.74 -0.01
CA ILE A 208 0.31 -5.96 0.55
C ILE A 208 1.41 -5.90 -0.50
N ARG A 209 1.79 -4.69 -0.91
CA ARG A 209 2.91 -4.45 -1.81
C ARG A 209 3.94 -3.60 -1.12
N ILE A 210 5.11 -4.19 -0.90
CA ILE A 210 6.29 -3.57 -0.29
C ILE A 210 7.49 -3.81 -1.22
N PRO A 211 8.54 -2.98 -1.16
CA PRO A 211 9.82 -3.28 -1.76
C PRO A 211 10.32 -4.63 -1.28
N VAL A 212 10.70 -5.48 -2.23
CA VAL A 212 11.48 -6.69 -1.99
C VAL A 212 12.87 -6.46 -2.58
N SER A 213 13.89 -7.01 -1.93
CA SER A 213 15.29 -6.87 -2.32
C SER A 213 15.60 -7.56 -3.65
#